data_AF-A0A3D0XQX0-F1
#
_entry.id   AF-A0A3D0XQX0-F1
#
_cell.length_a   1.000
_cell.length_b   1.000
_cell.length_c   1.000
_cell.angle_alpha   90.00
_cell.angle_beta   90.00
_cell.angle_gamma   90.00
#
_symmetry.space_group_name_H-M   'P 1'
#
loop_
_entity.id
_entity.type
_entity.pdbx_description
1 polymer ?
#
loop_
_entity_poly.entity_id
_entity_poly.type
_entity_poly.pdbx_seq_one_letter_code
_entity_poly.pdbx_strand_id
1 'polypeptide(L)'
;MNGIEQMRWAKDLISEKTNGLQELIVGNMHDELYIRTSDKATVGLYLSVLPNRKTGLYDCLFKAYIRTCGGYNTAKKMQAIADEYQNITNLLSQLETAKISLTGDELNTFVSEMKSTEEQQTTAPKMGM
;
A
#
# COMPACT_ATOMS: atom_id res chain seq x y z
N MET A 1 -14.15 11.93 6.47
CA MET A 1 -13.35 10.78 6.90
C MET A 1 -12.21 11.30 7.74
N ASN A 2 -11.98 10.70 8.91
CA ASN A 2 -10.80 11.01 9.70
C ASN A 2 -9.55 10.39 9.05
N GLY A 3 -8.34 10.84 9.40
CA GLY A 3 -7.10 10.36 8.76
C GLY A 3 -6.94 8.83 8.86
N ILE A 4 -7.30 8.23 9.99
CA ILE A 4 -7.31 6.77 10.19
C ILE A 4 -8.28 6.07 9.23
N GLU A 5 -9.48 6.62 9.04
CA GLU A 5 -10.48 6.04 8.12
C GLU A 5 -10.01 6.12 6.67
N GLN A 6 -9.33 7.21 6.30
CA GLN A 6 -8.72 7.34 4.98
C GLN A 6 -7.61 6.31 4.76
N MET A 7 -6.82 5.99 5.79
CA MET A 7 -5.81 4.94 5.72
C MET A 7 -6.40 3.54 5.62
N ARG A 8 -7.48 3.24 6.34
CA ARG A 8 -8.21 1.98 6.19
C ARG A 8 -8.81 1.85 4.80
N TRP A 9 -9.44 2.90 4.30
CA TRP A 9 -9.93 2.95 2.92
C TRP A 9 -8.80 2.75 1.90
N ALA A 10 -7.64 3.39 2.08
CA ALA A 10 -6.49 3.23 1.19
C ALA A 10 -5.96 1.79 1.21
N LYS A 11 -5.90 1.14 2.38
CA LYS A 11 -5.53 -0.27 2.51
C LYS A 11 -6.46 -1.17 1.71
N ASP A 12 -7.77 -1.02 1.90
CA ASP A 12 -8.78 -1.85 1.24
C ASP A 12 -8.77 -1.61 -0.28
N LEU A 13 -8.67 -0.34 -0.71
CA LEU A 13 -8.60 0.03 -2.11
C LEU A 13 -7.37 -0.56 -2.81
N ILE A 14 -6.20 -0.53 -2.16
CA ILE A 14 -4.96 -1.10 -2.72
C ILE A 14 -5.10 -2.60 -2.87
N SER A 15 -5.59 -3.31 -1.85
CA SER A 15 -5.79 -4.76 -1.92
C SER A 15 -6.81 -5.15 -2.99
N GLU A 16 -7.95 -4.46 -3.05
CA GLU A 16 -9.01 -4.73 -4.03
C GLU A 16 -8.55 -4.45 -5.46
N LYS A 17 -7.97 -3.26 -5.72
CA LYS A 17 -7.56 -2.86 -7.08
C LYS A 17 -6.38 -3.66 -7.59
N THR A 18 -5.52 -4.16 -6.71
CA THR A 18 -4.37 -4.97 -7.12
C THR A 18 -4.63 -6.47 -7.03
N ASN A 19 -5.87 -6.90 -6.75
CA ASN A 19 -6.22 -8.32 -6.53
C ASN A 19 -5.30 -9.00 -5.49
N GLY A 20 -4.93 -8.29 -4.43
CA GLY A 20 -4.01 -8.77 -3.39
C GLY A 20 -2.54 -8.87 -3.81
N LEU A 21 -2.16 -8.35 -4.98
CA LEU A 21 -0.75 -8.28 -5.39
C LEU A 21 0.03 -7.24 -4.59
N GLN A 22 -0.66 -6.24 -4.06
CA GLN A 22 -0.06 -5.21 -3.23
C GLN A 22 -0.88 -5.03 -1.96
N GLU A 23 -0.19 -4.92 -0.83
CA GLU A 23 -0.82 -4.81 0.48
C GLU A 23 -0.06 -3.79 1.33
N LEU A 24 -0.80 -2.94 2.03
CA LEU A 24 -0.23 -2.08 3.06
C LEU A 24 0.03 -2.91 4.31
N ILE A 25 1.28 -2.90 4.79
CA ILE A 25 1.71 -3.64 5.98
C ILE A 25 2.62 -2.79 6.88
N VAL A 26 2.82 -3.24 8.12
CA VAL A 26 3.69 -2.59 9.10
C VAL A 26 5.04 -3.31 9.15
N GLY A 27 6.13 -2.54 9.21
CA GLY A 27 7.49 -3.05 9.37
C GLY A 27 7.76 -3.55 10.77
N ASN A 28 8.34 -4.74 10.87
CA ASN A 28 8.66 -5.37 12.16
C ASN A 28 9.70 -4.60 13.00
N MET A 29 10.51 -3.74 12.39
CA MET A 29 11.71 -3.18 13.03
C MET A 29 11.54 -1.73 13.53
N HIS A 30 10.72 -0.93 12.84
CA HIS A 30 10.55 0.50 13.12
C HIS A 30 9.10 0.98 12.99
N ASP A 31 8.13 0.07 12.92
CA ASP A 31 6.71 0.41 12.86
C ASP A 31 6.35 1.25 11.62
N GLU A 32 7.21 1.15 10.60
CA GLU A 32 7.10 1.89 9.35
C GLU A 32 6.01 1.28 8.48
N LEU A 33 5.15 2.12 7.94
CA LEU A 33 4.16 1.71 6.95
C LEU A 33 4.81 1.57 5.58
N TYR A 34 4.64 0.42 4.94
CA TYR A 34 5.12 0.19 3.58
C TYR A 34 4.15 -0.70 2.79
N ILE A 35 4.23 -0.59 1.47
CA ILE A 35 3.47 -1.44 0.55
C ILE A 35 4.31 -2.67 0.21
N ARG A 36 3.85 -3.85 0.62
CA ARG A 36 4.39 -5.12 0.16
C ARG A 36 3.85 -5.40 -1.23
N THR A 37 4.75 -5.51 -2.20
CA THR A 37 4.41 -5.87 -3.59
C THR A 37 4.83 -7.32 -3.84
N SER A 38 3.91 -8.14 -4.32
CA SER A 38 4.15 -9.53 -4.71
C SER A 38 5.14 -9.65 -5.86
N ASP A 39 5.92 -10.74 -5.89
CA ASP A 39 6.86 -11.07 -6.98
C ASP A 39 6.20 -11.28 -8.35
N LYS A 40 4.87 -11.42 -8.37
CA LYS A 40 4.09 -11.53 -9.60
C LYS A 40 3.73 -10.18 -10.22
N ALA A 41 3.87 -9.08 -9.48
CA ALA A 41 3.55 -7.73 -9.96
C ALA A 41 4.74 -7.09 -10.68
N THR A 42 4.47 -6.52 -11.87
CA THR A 42 5.44 -5.80 -12.68
C THR A 42 5.56 -4.35 -12.22
N VAL A 43 4.43 -3.77 -11.81
CA VAL A 43 4.31 -2.40 -11.31
C VAL A 43 3.99 -2.45 -9.82
N GLY A 44 4.80 -1.77 -9.01
CA GLY A 44 4.61 -1.68 -7.56
C GLY A 44 4.20 -0.27 -7.13
N LEU A 45 3.55 -0.17 -5.97
CA LEU A 45 3.37 1.08 -5.24
C LEU A 45 4.34 1.15 -4.07
N TYR A 46 4.69 2.38 -3.72
CA TYR A 46 5.52 2.75 -2.61
C TYR A 46 4.81 3.81 -1.81
N LEU A 47 4.84 3.69 -0.48
CA LEU A 47 4.29 4.67 0.45
C LEU A 47 5.45 5.39 1.14
N SER A 48 5.38 6.71 1.22
CA SER A 48 6.25 7.54 2.05
C SER A 48 5.39 8.35 3.00
N VAL A 49 5.62 8.19 4.30
CA VAL A 49 4.98 9.02 5.33
C VAL A 49 5.96 10.11 5.72
N LEU A 50 5.69 11.36 5.35
CA LEU A 50 6.62 12.48 5.55
C LEU A 50 6.05 13.51 6.53
N PRO A 51 6.82 13.95 7.54
CA PRO A 51 6.38 15.02 8.43
C PRO A 51 6.36 16.37 7.70
N ASN A 52 5.18 16.99 7.63
CA ASN A 52 4.99 18.31 7.07
C ASN A 52 5.20 19.39 8.14
N ARG A 53 6.35 20.06 8.07
CA ARG A 53 6.74 21.12 9.03
C ARG A 53 5.82 22.35 9.02
N LYS A 54 5.00 22.55 8.00
CA LYS A 54 4.09 23.70 7.92
C LYS A 54 2.77 23.45 8.63
N THR A 55 2.26 22.22 8.57
CA THR A 55 0.97 21.83 9.14
C THR A 55 1.11 21.08 10.46
N GLY A 56 2.29 20.52 10.76
CA GLY A 56 2.51 19.66 11.93
C GLY A 56 1.95 18.24 11.76
N LEU A 57 1.48 17.90 10.56
CA LEU A 57 0.90 16.60 10.22
C LEU A 57 1.88 15.73 9.44
N TYR A 58 1.59 14.44 9.35
CA TYR A 58 2.27 13.48 8.49
C TYR A 58 1.49 13.30 7.19
N ASP A 59 2.12 13.63 6.06
CA ASP A 59 1.52 13.46 4.73
C ASP A 59 1.89 12.07 4.18
N CYS A 60 0.87 11.32 3.73
CA CYS A 60 1.04 10.03 3.08
C CYS A 60 1.17 10.21 1.57
N LEU A 61 2.38 10.03 1.05
CA LEU A 61 2.68 10.13 -0.38
C LEU A 61 2.81 8.74 -1.00
N PHE A 62 1.96 8.45 -1.97
CA PHE A 62 2.03 7.24 -2.78
C PHE A 62 2.85 7.51 -4.04
N LYS A 63 3.69 6.55 -4.45
CA LYS A 63 4.52 6.60 -5.66
C LYS A 63 4.44 5.26 -6.36
N ALA A 64 4.29 5.26 -7.68
CA ALA A 64 4.38 4.03 -8.48
C ALA A 64 5.82 3.83 -8.98
N TYR A 65 6.27 2.58 -9.07
CA TYR A 65 7.56 2.22 -9.65
C TYR A 65 7.48 0.89 -10.39
N ILE A 66 8.45 0.64 -11.26
CA ILE A 66 8.51 -0.52 -12.14
C ILE A 66 9.55 -1.47 -11.59
N ARG A 67 9.18 -2.74 -11.33
CA ARG A 67 10.08 -3.73 -10.73
C ARG A 67 10.95 -4.45 -11.75
N THR A 68 10.47 -4.63 -12.98
CA THR A 68 11.18 -5.40 -14.00
C THR A 68 11.32 -4.60 -15.30
N CYS A 69 12.57 -4.45 -15.75
CA CYS A 69 12.93 -3.73 -16.97
C CYS A 69 13.86 -4.55 -17.88
N GLY A 70 13.78 -5.89 -17.81
CA GLY A 70 14.64 -6.77 -18.61
C GLY A 70 13.98 -8.11 -18.94
N GLY A 71 13.94 -8.46 -20.23
CA GLY A 71 13.42 -9.73 -20.74
C GLY A 71 12.87 -9.63 -22.16
N TYR A 72 12.65 -10.79 -22.81
CA TYR A 72 11.99 -10.86 -24.12
C TYR A 72 10.48 -10.64 -23.94
N ASN A 73 10.03 -9.42 -24.20
CA ASN A 73 8.64 -9.02 -24.05
C ASN A 73 7.89 -9.18 -25.39
N THR A 74 7.18 -10.30 -25.54
CA THR A 74 6.21 -10.47 -26.63
C THR A 74 5.10 -9.42 -26.53
N ALA A 75 4.45 -9.07 -27.65
CA ALA A 75 3.33 -8.13 -27.67
C ALA A 75 2.24 -8.41 -26.62
N LYS A 76 1.92 -9.69 -26.36
CA LYS A 76 0.96 -10.09 -25.30
C LYS A 76 1.42 -9.69 -23.89
N LYS A 77 2.72 -9.79 -23.59
CA LYS A 77 3.28 -9.38 -22.30
C LYS A 77 3.30 -7.86 -22.16
N MET A 78 3.62 -7.15 -23.25
CA MET A 78 3.56 -5.69 -23.28
C MET A 78 2.14 -5.16 -23.03
N GLN A 79 1.12 -5.83 -23.58
CA GLN A 79 -0.28 -5.47 -23.31
C GLN A 79 -0.65 -5.66 -21.84
N ALA A 80 -0.30 -6.82 -21.24
CA ALA A 80 -0.56 -7.07 -19.82
C ALA A 80 0.11 -6.03 -18.90
N ILE A 81 1.34 -5.63 -19.24
CA ILE A 81 2.06 -4.56 -18.52
C ILE A 81 1.34 -3.21 -18.68
N ALA A 82 0.88 -2.87 -19.89
CA ALA A 82 0.12 -1.65 -20.13
C ALA A 82 -1.19 -1.61 -19.33
N ASP A 83 -1.90 -2.73 -19.25
CA ASP A 83 -3.13 -2.85 -18.48
C ASP A 83 -2.84 -2.70 -16.97
N GLU A 84 -1.74 -3.28 -16.49
CA GLU A 84 -1.26 -3.13 -15.10
C GLU A 84 -0.93 -1.66 -14.79
N TYR A 85 -0.24 -0.95 -15.69
CA TYR A 85 0.01 0.49 -15.56
C TYR A 85 -1.27 1.31 -15.48
N GLN A 86 -2.24 1.03 -16.36
CA GLN A 86 -3.48 1.78 -16.37
C GLN A 86 -4.23 1.61 -15.04
N ASN A 87 -4.23 0.39 -14.50
CA ASN A 87 -4.85 0.10 -13.21
C ASN A 87 -4.14 0.83 -12.06
N ILE A 88 -2.81 0.76 -12.00
CA ILE A 88 -2.03 1.46 -10.95
C ILE A 88 -2.14 2.98 -11.09
N THR A 89 -2.23 3.52 -12.30
CA THR A 89 -2.44 4.96 -12.53
C THR A 89 -3.80 5.40 -11.99
N ASN A 90 -4.85 4.62 -12.24
CA ASN A 90 -6.19 4.90 -11.71
C ASN A 90 -6.23 4.82 -10.18
N LEU A 91 -5.49 3.86 -9.59
CA LEU A 91 -5.36 3.72 -8.15
C LEU A 91 -4.61 4.92 -7.54
N LEU A 92 -3.47 5.30 -8.14
CA LEU A 92 -2.66 6.43 -7.68
C LEU A 92 -3.46 7.74 -7.71
N SER A 93 -4.20 7.99 -8.80
CA SER A 93 -5.06 9.18 -8.93
C SER A 93 -6.11 9.28 -7.81
N GLN A 94 -6.72 8.14 -7.43
CA GLN A 94 -7.67 8.10 -6.31
C GLN A 94 -6.99 8.39 -4.97
N LEU A 95 -5.80 7.82 -4.73
CA LEU A 95 -5.03 8.03 -3.51
C LEU A 95 -4.53 9.49 -3.39
N GLU A 96 -4.09 10.08 -4.50
CA GLU A 96 -3.68 11.50 -4.57
C GLU A 96 -4.85 12.45 -4.31
N THR A 97 -6.03 12.13 -4.85
CA THR A 97 -7.25 12.91 -4.62
C THR A 97 -7.68 12.89 -3.16
N ALA A 98 -7.46 11.76 -2.47
CA ALA A 98 -7.80 11.62 -1.05
C ALA A 98 -6.93 12.49 -0.12
N LYS A 99 -5.74 12.93 -0.57
CA LYS A 99 -4.80 13.80 0.18
C LYS A 99 -4.69 13.42 1.65
N ILE A 100 -4.31 12.17 1.88
CA ILE A 100 -4.32 11.58 3.22
C ILE A 100 -3.24 12.24 4.07
N SER A 101 -3.66 12.84 5.17
CA SER A 101 -2.79 13.43 6.18
C SER A 101 -3.22 12.97 7.57
N LEU A 102 -2.25 12.60 8.40
CA LEU A 102 -2.46 12.04 9.74
C LEU A 102 -1.77 12.91 10.79
N THR A 103 -2.36 13.01 11.97
CA THR A 103 -1.62 13.43 13.17
C THR A 103 -0.68 12.31 13.64
N GLY A 104 0.31 12.64 14.47
CA GLY A 104 1.22 11.63 15.04
C GLY A 104 0.49 10.56 15.87
N ASP A 105 -0.53 10.97 16.63
CA ASP A 105 -1.33 10.05 17.44
C ASP A 105 -2.19 9.11 16.57
N GLU A 106 -2.75 9.62 15.48
CA GLU A 106 -3.50 8.81 14.52
C GLU A 106 -2.63 7.80 13.77
N LEU A 107 -1.42 8.22 13.39
CA LEU A 107 -0.44 7.33 12.75
C LEU A 107 -0.08 6.18 13.70
N ASN A 108 0.26 6.48 14.96
CA ASN A 108 0.60 5.48 15.97
C ASN A 108 -0.57 4.54 16.28
N THR A 109 -1.79 5.07 16.33
CA THR A 109 -3.02 4.29 16.53
C THR A 109 -3.23 3.33 15.36
N PHE A 110 -3.15 3.82 14.12
CA PHE A 110 -3.33 2.99 12.93
C PHE A 110 -2.26 1.88 12.83
N VAL A 111 -1.00 2.19 13.14
CA VAL A 111 0.08 1.20 13.15
C VAL A 111 -0.15 0.13 14.21
N SER A 112 -0.61 0.53 15.39
CA SER A 112 -0.92 -0.40 16.49
C SER A 112 -2.10 -1.32 16.12
N GLU A 113 -3.16 -0.79 15.51
CA GLU A 113 -4.30 -1.59 15.01
C GLU A 113 -3.89 -2.61 13.95
N MET A 114 -3.03 -2.21 13.01
CA MET A 114 -2.51 -3.07 11.95
C MET A 114 -1.70 -4.24 12.54
N LYS A 115 -0.82 -3.96 13.50
CA LYS A 115 -0.04 -5.00 14.21
C LYS A 115 -0.92 -5.99 14.97
N SER A 116 -1.90 -5.50 15.74
CA SER A 116 -2.81 -6.38 16.48
C SER A 116 -3.63 -7.28 15.54
N THR A 117 -3.98 -6.78 14.35
CA THR A 117 -4.68 -7.58 13.33
C THR A 117 -3.77 -8.66 12.73
N GLU A 118 -2.48 -8.36 12.50
CA GLU A 118 -1.49 -9.32 12.01
C GLU A 118 -1.15 -10.41 13.05
N GLU A 119 -1.06 -10.06 14.34
CA GLU A 119 -0.86 -11.00 15.46
C GLU A 119 -2.05 -11.96 15.63
N GLN A 120 -3.28 -11.49 15.41
CA GLN A 120 -4.48 -12.34 15.43
C GLN A 120 -4.55 -13.31 14.24
N GLN A 121 -4.02 -12.93 13.08
CA GLN A 121 -3.93 -13.83 11.92
C GLN A 121 -2.81 -14.87 12.06
N THR A 122 -1.74 -14.58 12.80
CA THR A 122 -0.65 -15.53 13.05
C THR A 122 -0.95 -16.52 14.19
N THR A 123 -1.88 -16.20 15.09
CA THR A 123 -2.26 -17.05 16.22
C THR A 123 -3.47 -17.96 15.94
N ALA A 124 -4.14 -17.83 14.78
CA ALA A 124 -5.11 -18.82 14.35
C ALA A 124 -4.40 -20.16 14.07
N PRO A 125 -4.70 -21.25 14.81
CA PRO A 125 -4.03 -22.52 14.60
C PRO A 125 -4.32 -23.01 13.18
N LYS A 126 -3.27 -23.35 12.43
CA LYS A 126 -3.38 -24.22 11.26
C LYS A 126 -3.93 -25.57 11.74
N MET A 127 -5.25 -25.69 11.79
CA MET A 127 -5.91 -26.99 11.81
C MET A 127 -5.58 -27.64 10.48
N GLY A 128 -4.71 -28.65 10.54
CA GLY A 128 -4.25 -29.39 9.37
C GLY A 128 -5.40 -30.03 8.60
N MET A 129 -5.24 -30.02 7.28
CA MET A 129 -5.77 -31.05 6.39
C MET A 129 -4.58 -31.72 5.71
#